data_AF-A0A7V7C2X7-F1
#
_entry.id   AF-A0A7V7C2X7-F1
#
_cell.length_a   1.000
_cell.length_b   1.000
_cell.length_c   1.000
_cell.angle_alpha   90.00
_cell.angle_beta   90.00
_cell.angle_gamma   90.00
#
_symmetry.space_group_name_H-M   'P 1'
#
loop_
_entity.id
_entity.type
_entity.pdbx_description
1 polymer ?
#
loop_
_entity_poly.entity_id
_entity_poly.type
_entity_poly.pdbx_seq_one_letter_code
_entity_poly.pdbx_strand_id
1 'polypeptide(L)'
;AHIWPYYNKVRPFPATSFRYPVKLNSPVFAMVTVYKERKIFKFLPPRPVIHVSEPFHPRTDLACQEAKLELRNRVHAWMEEKIAEAGSVEYIRYEYRPKE
;
A
#
# COMPACT_ATOMS: atom_id res chain seq x y z
N ALA A 1 15.21 -7.10 -2.41
CA ALA A 1 14.70 -8.48 -2.51
C ALA A 1 13.21 -8.47 -2.15
N HIS A 2 12.34 -8.91 -3.06
CA HIS A 2 10.91 -9.09 -2.74
C HIS A 2 10.78 -10.32 -1.85
N ILE A 3 10.53 -10.12 -0.56
CA ILE A 3 10.39 -11.23 0.39
C ILE A 3 9.20 -12.09 -0.02
N TRP A 4 8.09 -11.47 -0.44
CA TRP A 4 6.87 -12.16 -0.93
C TRP A 4 6.55 -11.72 -2.37
N PRO A 5 7.10 -12.41 -3.39
CA PRO A 5 6.72 -12.19 -4.78
C PRO A 5 5.21 -12.26 -4.98
N TYR A 6 4.65 -11.33 -5.76
CA TYR A 6 3.21 -11.32 -6.10
C TYR A 6 2.23 -11.14 -4.94
N TYR A 7 2.68 -10.68 -3.77
CA TYR A 7 1.77 -10.32 -2.70
C TYR A 7 0.88 -9.15 -3.11
N ASN A 8 -0.44 -9.35 -3.07
CA ASN A 8 -1.44 -8.40 -3.60
C ASN A 8 -2.22 -7.67 -2.50
N LYS A 9 -1.75 -7.70 -1.25
CA LYS A 9 -2.38 -6.98 -0.12
C LYS A 9 -1.41 -5.93 0.44
N VAL A 10 -1.94 -4.98 1.19
CA VAL A 10 -1.12 -3.99 1.92
C VAL A 10 -0.76 -4.58 3.27
N ARG A 11 0.54 -4.59 3.62
CA ARG A 11 0.95 -4.98 4.97
C ARG A 11 0.65 -3.82 5.93
N PRO A 12 0.11 -4.09 7.13
CA PRO A 12 -0.07 -3.05 8.11
C PRO A 12 1.28 -2.42 8.46
N PHE A 13 1.37 -1.10 8.37
CA PHE A 13 2.51 -0.32 8.81
C PHE A 13 2.13 0.58 9.99
N PRO A 14 3.04 0.83 10.95
CA PRO A 14 2.73 1.63 12.11
C PRO A 14 2.64 3.13 11.78
N ALA A 15 1.89 3.89 12.59
CA ALA A 15 1.80 5.35 12.48
C ALA A 15 3.16 6.05 12.70
N THR A 16 4.13 5.39 13.33
CA THR A 16 5.49 5.89 13.50
C THR A 16 6.20 6.12 12.17
N SER A 17 5.84 5.40 11.10
CA SER A 17 6.35 5.62 9.74
C SER A 17 6.04 7.03 9.21
N PHE A 18 5.01 7.69 9.75
CA PHE A 18 4.57 9.03 9.33
C PHE A 18 5.11 10.15 10.21
N ARG A 19 6.04 9.86 11.13
CA ARG A 19 6.62 10.86 12.03
C ARG A 19 7.30 12.01 11.30
N TYR A 20 8.15 11.71 10.32
CA TYR A 20 8.88 12.74 9.59
C TYR A 20 7.99 13.59 8.68
N PRO A 21 7.08 12.99 7.88
CA PRO A 21 6.10 13.77 7.11
C PRO A 21 5.32 14.77 7.96
N VAL A 22 4.81 14.35 9.12
CA VAL A 22 4.09 15.25 10.04
C VAL A 22 5.00 16.31 10.64
N LYS A 23 6.18 15.93 11.14
CA LYS A 23 7.12 16.87 11.78
C LYS A 23 7.64 17.94 10.81
N LEU A 24 7.85 17.57 9.55
CA LEU A 24 8.41 18.43 8.52
C LEU A 24 7.34 19.04 7.60
N ASN A 25 6.06 18.82 7.91
CA ASN A 25 4.92 19.22 7.08
C ASN A 25 5.12 18.89 5.59
N SER A 26 5.63 17.68 5.31
CA SER A 26 6.00 17.25 3.96
C SER A 26 4.92 16.35 3.35
N PRO A 27 4.67 16.44 2.03
CA PRO A 27 3.70 15.59 1.35
C PRO A 27 4.16 14.14 1.32
N VAL A 28 3.20 13.22 1.34
CA VAL A 28 3.42 11.77 1.16
C VAL A 28 2.76 11.31 -0.13
N PHE A 29 3.51 10.57 -0.94
CA PHE A 29 2.98 9.86 -2.10
C PHE A 29 2.85 8.37 -1.77
N ALA A 30 1.68 7.81 -2.03
CA ALA A 30 1.46 6.38 -1.90
C ALA A 30 1.72 5.69 -3.25
N MET A 31 2.34 4.52 -3.20
CA MET A 31 2.62 3.70 -4.37
C MET A 31 2.13 2.29 -4.12
N VAL A 32 1.31 1.76 -5.02
CA VAL A 32 0.86 0.36 -4.99
C VAL A 32 1.26 -0.35 -6.28
N THR A 33 1.67 -1.61 -6.13
CA THR A 33 1.87 -2.52 -7.27
C THR A 33 0.70 -3.48 -7.32
N VAL A 34 0.01 -3.51 -8.45
CA VAL A 34 -1.09 -4.46 -8.72
C VAL A 34 -0.67 -5.43 -9.81
N TYR A 35 -1.18 -6.64 -9.74
CA TYR A 35 -0.89 -7.69 -10.73
C TYR A 35 -2.11 -7.90 -11.61
N LYS A 36 -1.93 -7.76 -12.92
CA LYS A 36 -3.00 -7.90 -13.91
C LYS A 36 -2.79 -9.15 -14.74
N GLU A 37 -3.84 -9.94 -14.90
CA GLU A 37 -3.85 -11.06 -15.83
C GLU A 37 -3.60 -10.60 -17.27
N ARG A 38 -2.89 -11.43 -18.03
CA ARG A 38 -2.63 -11.21 -19.45
C ARG A 38 -3.81 -11.76 -20.25
N LYS A 39 -4.32 -10.98 -21.22
CA LYS A 39 -5.44 -11.43 -22.07
C LYS A 39 -5.05 -12.56 -23.04
N ILE A 40 -3.86 -12.46 -23.64
CA ILE A 40 -3.40 -13.35 -24.73
C ILE A 40 -2.42 -14.42 -24.20
N PHE A 41 -1.45 -14.04 -23.36
CA PHE A 41 -0.43 -14.96 -22.83
C PHE A 41 -0.73 -15.38 -21.38
N LYS A 42 -1.87 -16.05 -21.17
CA LYS A 42 -2.35 -16.45 -19.83
C LYS A 42 -1.42 -17.42 -19.08
N PHE A 43 -0.56 -18.14 -19.79
CA PHE A 43 0.43 -19.06 -19.19
C PHE A 43 1.64 -18.33 -18.59
N LEU A 44 1.84 -17.05 -18.89
CA LEU A 44 2.92 -16.25 -18.31
C LEU A 44 2.47 -15.63 -16.98
N PRO A 45 3.40 -15.29 -16.07
CA PRO A 45 3.08 -14.58 -14.85
C PRO A 45 2.34 -13.26 -15.10
N PRO A 46 1.50 -12.81 -14.15
CA PRO A 46 0.72 -11.58 -14.30
C PRO A 46 1.64 -10.37 -14.44
N ARG A 47 1.17 -9.36 -15.16
CA ARG A 47 1.93 -8.13 -15.40
C ARG A 47 1.83 -7.21 -14.18
N PRO A 48 2.96 -6.75 -13.59
CA PRO A 48 2.92 -5.72 -12.56
C PRO A 48 2.54 -4.37 -13.18
N VAL A 49 1.68 -3.63 -12.50
CA VAL A 49 1.31 -2.25 -12.81
C VAL A 49 1.46 -1.43 -11.54
N ILE A 50 2.14 -0.30 -11.64
CA ILE A 50 2.38 0.59 -10.50
C ILE A 50 1.41 1.77 -10.61
N HIS A 51 0.69 2.04 -9.52
CA HIS A 51 -0.13 3.23 -9.36
C HIS A 51 0.51 4.13 -8.30
N VAL A 52 0.54 5.43 -8.58
CA VAL A 52 1.03 6.47 -7.68
C VAL A 52 -0.13 7.41 -7.37
N SER A 53 -0.25 7.82 -6.11
CA SER A 53 -1.30 8.73 -5.66
C SER A 53 -0.98 10.20 -5.95
N GLU A 54 -2.00 11.04 -5.82
CA GLU A 54 -1.81 12.46 -5.50
C GLU A 54 -1.17 12.64 -4.11
N PRO A 55 -0.56 13.80 -3.82
CA PRO A 55 0.12 14.03 -2.54
C PRO A 55 -0.85 14.14 -1.36
N PHE A 56 -0.59 13.38 -0.30
CA PHE A 56 -1.27 13.50 0.98
C PHE A 56 -0.50 14.45 1.90
N HIS A 57 -1.18 15.50 2.37
CA HIS A 57 -0.60 16.46 3.29
C HIS A 57 -1.00 16.16 4.75
N PRO A 58 -0.08 16.31 5.72
CA PRO A 58 -0.40 16.24 7.14
C PRO A 58 -1.48 17.26 7.52
N ARG A 59 -2.35 16.87 8.44
CA ARG A 59 -3.28 17.81 9.09
C ARG A 59 -2.55 18.58 10.18
N THR A 60 -2.44 19.90 10.01
CA THR A 60 -1.73 20.79 10.93
C THR A 60 -2.60 21.26 12.09
N ASP A 61 -3.91 21.00 12.04
CA ASP A 61 -4.88 21.32 13.08
C ASP A 61 -4.95 20.24 14.19
N LEU A 62 -4.30 19.10 14.00
CA LEU A 62 -4.28 17.97 14.95
C LEU A 62 -2.98 17.93 15.77
N ALA A 63 -3.04 17.31 16.95
CA ALA A 63 -1.83 17.01 17.70
C ALA A 63 -0.94 16.03 16.91
N CYS A 64 0.38 16.11 17.10
CA CYS A 64 1.35 15.33 16.31
C CYS A 64 1.08 13.80 16.31
N GLN A 65 0.58 13.23 17.41
CA GLN A 65 0.23 11.80 17.45
C GLN A 65 -0.98 11.47 16.57
N GLU A 66 -2.01 12.30 16.63
CA GLU A 66 -3.24 12.15 15.87
C GLU A 66 -3.00 12.40 14.38
N ALA A 67 -2.26 13.45 14.04
CA ALA A 67 -1.88 13.77 12.66
C ALA A 67 -1.12 12.61 11.98
N LYS A 68 -0.24 11.91 12.71
CA LYS A 68 0.46 10.72 12.18
C LYS A 68 -0.50 9.58 11.90
N LEU A 69 -1.39 9.28 12.85
CA LEU A 69 -2.34 8.18 12.71
C LEU A 69 -3.34 8.46 11.58
N GLU A 70 -3.83 9.70 11.50
CA GLU A 70 -4.76 10.17 10.49
C GLU A 70 -4.14 10.08 9.08
N LEU A 71 -2.94 10.62 8.90
CA LEU A 71 -2.23 10.58 7.61
C LEU A 71 -1.91 9.14 7.20
N ARG A 72 -1.46 8.32 8.16
CA ARG A 72 -1.22 6.88 7.96
C ARG A 72 -2.48 6.18 7.47
N ASN A 73 -3.62 6.42 8.12
CA ASN A 73 -4.88 5.76 7.79
C ASN A 73 -5.40 6.16 6.42
N ARG A 74 -5.34 7.46 6.06
CA ARG A 74 -5.69 7.92 4.71
C ARG A 74 -4.84 7.26 3.62
N VAL A 75 -3.52 7.20 3.83
CA VAL A 75 -2.61 6.55 2.88
C VAL A 75 -2.90 5.06 2.77
N HIS A 76 -3.09 4.36 3.90
CA HIS A 76 -3.41 2.93 3.88
C HIS A 76 -4.73 2.63 3.17
N ALA A 77 -5.78 3.39 3.47
CA ALA A 77 -7.09 3.25 2.85
C ALA A 77 -7.00 3.44 1.34
N TRP A 78 -6.31 4.48 0.87
CA TRP A 78 -6.09 4.70 -0.56
C TRP A 78 -5.38 3.52 -1.22
N MET A 79 -4.36 2.94 -0.56
CA MET A 79 -3.63 1.79 -1.09
C MET A 79 -4.56 0.57 -1.25
N GLU A 80 -5.39 0.28 -0.25
CA GLU A 80 -6.36 -0.84 -0.27
C GLU A 80 -7.43 -0.62 -1.33
N GLU A 81 -8.04 0.56 -1.37
CA GLU A 81 -9.04 0.95 -2.36
C GLU A 81 -8.49 0.83 -3.77
N LYS A 82 -7.27 1.31 -4.02
CA LYS A 82 -6.66 1.26 -5.36
C LYS A 82 -6.37 -0.17 -5.81
N ILE A 83 -5.93 -1.05 -4.90
CA ILE A 83 -5.71 -2.47 -5.19
C ILE A 83 -7.04 -3.15 -5.55
N ALA A 84 -8.11 -2.85 -4.80
CA ALA A 84 -9.45 -3.40 -5.03
C ALA A 84 -10.06 -2.90 -6.35
N GLU A 85 -10.04 -1.59 -6.60
CA GLU A 85 -10.52 -0.96 -7.84
C GLU A 85 -9.76 -1.48 -9.06
N ALA A 86 -8.44 -1.62 -8.93
CA ALA A 86 -7.62 -2.17 -10.00
C ALA A 86 -7.73 -3.71 -10.09
N GLY A 87 -8.56 -4.40 -9.30
CA GLY A 87 -8.76 -5.84 -9.43
C GLY A 87 -7.46 -6.64 -9.47
N SER A 88 -6.53 -6.36 -8.55
CA SER A 88 -5.24 -7.06 -8.50
C SER A 88 -5.44 -8.55 -8.21
N VAL A 89 -4.87 -9.43 -9.04
CA VAL A 89 -5.03 -10.88 -8.89
C VAL A 89 -4.14 -11.46 -7.79
N GLU A 90 -4.65 -12.46 -7.05
CA GLU A 90 -3.88 -13.23 -6.08
C GLU A 90 -3.17 -14.38 -6.79
N TYR A 91 -1.98 -14.11 -7.33
CA TYR A 91 -1.21 -15.13 -8.06
C TYR A 91 -0.49 -16.11 -7.13
N ILE A 92 -0.05 -15.65 -5.95
CA ILE A 92 0.50 -16.48 -4.88
C ILE A 92 -0.21 -16.13 -3.58
N ARG A 93 -0.84 -17.14 -2.98
CA ARG A 93 -1.51 -17.01 -1.67
C ARG A 93 -0.53 -17.34 -0.56
N TYR A 94 -0.31 -16.37 0.33
CA TYR A 94 0.56 -16.52 1.51
C TYR A 94 -0.30 -16.74 2.75
N GLU A 95 -0.04 -17.83 3.48
CA GLU A 95 -0.76 -18.19 4.69
C GLU A 95 0.19 -18.27 5.89
N TYR A 96 -0.29 -17.86 7.06
CA TYR A 96 0.47 -17.98 8.29
C TYR A 96 0.54 -19.44 8.71
N ARG A 97 1.76 -19.94 8.95
CA ARG A 97 1.98 -21.24 9.56
C ARG A 97 2.16 -21.05 11.07
N PRO A 98 1.24 -21.53 11.92
CA PRO A 98 1.46 -21.50 13.37
C PRO A 98 2.70 -22.34 13.74
N LYS A 99 3.42 -21.90 14.75
CA LYS A 99 4.50 -22.70 15.34
C LYS A 99 3.88 -23.80 16.18
N GLU A 100 4.34 -25.03 15.97
CA GLU A 100 4.02 -26.20 16.79
C GLU A 100 4.40 -25.99 18.26
#